data_AF-A0A7W0VAF1-F1
#
_entry.id   AF-A0A7W0VAF1-F1
#
_cell.length_a   1.000
_cell.length_b   1.000
_cell.length_c   1.000
_cell.angle_alpha   90.00
_cell.angle_beta   90.00
_cell.angle_gamma   90.00
#
_symmetry.space_group_name_H-M   'P 1'
#
loop_
_entity.id
_entity.type
_entity.pdbx_description
1 polymer ?
#
loop_
_entity_poly.entity_id
_entity_poly.type
_entity_poly.pdbx_seq_one_letter_code
_entity_poly.pdbx_strand_id
1 'polypeptide(L)'
;MVLFASTTQITGEEWYRFPDGHGYRVNDAYEIVARMHYLNPTDETATVSPVYEWFTIDEAKLEHELGPFVWMYQGFEIPPRAELKVTADCYLPNDHPTHIVTALPHMHRLGRGLEATYLGGPFAGERFLDSRGYAPDEGVLVQYEPAVDLTEADGLTFSCTWQNTFDRPIVEGDGDNEMCMVFGYAWPFDKAYSAIASPGNCLLLATPPPS
;
A
#
# COMPACT_ATOMS: atom_id res chain seq x y z
N MET A 1 1.86 12.72 5.81
CA MET A 1 2.17 11.27 5.74
C MET A 1 0.97 10.52 6.27
N VAL A 2 0.51 9.47 5.59
CA VAL A 2 -0.60 8.64 6.09
C VAL A 2 -0.01 7.68 7.12
N LEU A 3 -0.51 7.75 8.35
CA LEU A 3 -0.07 6.89 9.43
C LEU A 3 -0.69 5.50 9.25
N PHE A 4 -2.01 5.39 9.19
CA PHE A 4 -2.68 4.11 8.94
C PHE A 4 -3.67 4.28 7.79
N ALA A 5 -3.67 3.33 6.86
CA ALA A 5 -4.73 3.13 5.88
C ALA A 5 -5.46 1.83 6.25
N SER A 6 -6.71 1.69 5.82
CA SER A 6 -7.47 0.44 5.93
C SER A 6 -7.83 -0.06 4.54
N THR A 7 -8.14 -1.35 4.41
CA THR A 7 -8.73 -1.89 3.19
C THR A 7 -9.90 -1.01 2.74
N THR A 8 -9.93 -0.68 1.45
CA THR A 8 -11.05 0.04 0.84
C THR A 8 -12.35 -0.70 1.11
N GLN A 9 -13.28 0.00 1.77
CA GLN A 9 -14.66 -0.46 1.95
C GLN A 9 -14.76 -1.81 2.69
N ILE A 10 -13.87 -2.05 3.66
CA ILE A 10 -13.98 -3.20 4.54
C ILE A 10 -15.23 -3.12 5.42
N THR A 11 -15.93 -4.25 5.54
CA THR A 11 -16.96 -4.43 6.58
C THR A 11 -16.40 -5.31 7.68
N GLY A 12 -16.53 -4.87 8.94
CA GLY A 12 -16.02 -5.61 10.10
C GLY A 12 -14.76 -4.98 10.71
N GLU A 13 -13.88 -5.83 11.23
CA GLU A 13 -12.68 -5.46 11.96
C GLU A 13 -11.43 -5.83 11.15
N GLU A 14 -10.46 -4.92 11.09
CA GLU A 14 -9.16 -5.13 10.45
C GLU A 14 -8.05 -4.77 11.43
N TRP A 15 -7.02 -5.60 11.50
CA TRP A 15 -5.89 -5.40 12.41
C TRP A 15 -4.58 -5.20 11.66
N TYR A 16 -3.93 -4.08 11.93
CA TYR A 16 -2.51 -3.91 11.68
C TYR A 16 -1.71 -4.42 12.87
N ARG A 17 -1.03 -5.56 12.69
CA ARG A 17 -0.05 -6.12 13.63
C ARG A 17 1.36 -5.97 13.09
N PHE A 18 2.24 -5.39 13.88
CA PHE A 18 3.67 -5.40 13.57
C PHE A 18 4.32 -6.61 14.25
N PRO A 19 5.42 -7.15 13.67
CA PRO A 19 6.24 -8.15 14.35
C PRO A 19 6.69 -7.70 15.73
N ASP A 20 7.03 -8.64 16.60
CA ASP A 20 7.58 -8.32 17.92
C ASP A 20 8.83 -7.43 17.78
N GLY A 21 8.96 -6.45 18.67
CA GLY A 21 10.05 -5.47 18.64
C GLY A 21 9.94 -4.40 17.54
N HIS A 22 8.91 -4.45 16.67
CA HIS A 22 8.70 -3.43 15.64
C HIS A 22 7.66 -2.40 16.07
N GLY A 23 7.84 -1.15 15.67
CA GLY A 23 6.89 -0.10 15.97
C GLY A 23 7.10 1.17 15.16
N TYR A 24 6.02 1.92 14.97
CA TYR A 24 6.08 3.26 14.41
C TYR A 24 6.09 4.29 15.55
N ARG A 25 7.07 5.19 15.53
CA ARG A 25 7.22 6.21 16.56
C ARG A 25 6.34 7.42 16.26
N VAL A 26 5.45 7.77 17.20
CA VAL A 26 4.70 9.02 17.20
C VAL A 26 5.35 9.95 18.23
N ASN A 27 6.08 10.98 17.78
CA ASN A 27 6.72 11.96 18.66
C ASN A 27 5.84 13.23 18.84
N ASP A 28 6.29 14.16 19.68
CA ASP A 28 5.55 15.38 20.02
C ASP A 28 5.27 16.34 18.84
N ALA A 29 5.93 16.13 17.69
CA ALA A 29 5.68 16.88 16.46
C ALA A 29 4.55 16.29 15.59
N TYR A 30 3.98 15.14 15.96
CA TYR A 30 2.93 14.47 15.19
C TYR A 30 1.52 14.79 15.70
N GLU A 31 0.58 14.90 14.75
CA GLU A 31 -0.86 14.92 15.01
C GLU A 31 -1.49 13.70 14.36
N ILE A 32 -2.40 13.02 15.06
CA ILE A 32 -3.20 11.94 14.49
C ILE A 32 -4.44 12.54 13.84
N VAL A 33 -4.48 12.53 12.51
CA VAL A 33 -5.61 13.00 11.72
C VAL A 33 -6.32 11.81 11.07
N ALA A 34 -7.56 11.57 11.47
CA ALA A 34 -8.40 10.54 10.85
C ALA A 34 -9.11 11.10 9.61
N ARG A 35 -8.81 10.54 8.44
CA ARG A 35 -9.53 10.85 7.19
C ARG A 35 -10.39 9.64 6.80
N MET A 36 -11.69 9.77 7.01
CA MET A 36 -12.64 8.67 6.82
C MET A 36 -13.45 8.88 5.54
N HIS A 37 -13.56 7.84 4.73
CA HIS A 37 -14.33 7.85 3.48
C HIS A 37 -15.55 6.95 3.67
N TYR A 38 -16.74 7.52 3.52
CA TYR A 38 -17.99 6.79 3.69
C TYR A 38 -18.69 6.64 2.34
N LEU A 39 -19.07 5.42 2.00
CA LEU A 39 -20.01 5.12 0.93
C LEU A 39 -21.30 4.58 1.55
N ASN A 40 -22.42 5.26 1.33
CA ASN A 40 -23.75 4.71 1.57
C ASN A 40 -24.39 4.33 0.23
N PRO A 41 -24.42 3.03 -0.14
CA PRO A 41 -24.99 2.60 -1.41
C PRO A 41 -26.52 2.46 -1.38
N THR A 42 -27.17 2.73 -0.25
CA THR A 42 -28.63 2.62 -0.08
C THR A 42 -29.29 4.01 -0.03
N ASP A 43 -30.62 4.03 -0.13
CA ASP A 43 -31.45 5.22 0.06
C ASP A 43 -31.84 5.46 1.53
N GLU A 44 -31.44 4.56 2.43
CA GLU A 44 -31.70 4.64 3.86
C GLU A 44 -30.61 5.45 4.58
N THR A 45 -30.98 6.14 5.66
CA THR A 45 -30.00 6.85 6.50
C THR A 45 -29.19 5.85 7.32
N ALA A 46 -27.87 5.85 7.14
CA ALA A 46 -26.94 5.09 7.97
C ALA A 46 -26.31 6.01 9.03
N THR A 47 -26.24 5.54 10.27
CA THR A 47 -25.40 6.14 11.32
C THR A 47 -24.27 5.17 11.61
N VAL A 48 -23.03 5.64 11.47
CA VAL A 48 -21.82 4.84 11.69
C VAL A 48 -20.95 5.53 12.73
N SER A 49 -20.27 4.75 13.56
CA SER A 49 -19.33 5.23 14.58
C SER A 49 -18.09 4.34 14.53
N PRO A 50 -17.24 4.52 13.51
CA PRO A 50 -16.02 3.74 13.39
C PRO A 50 -15.07 4.04 14.55
N VAL A 51 -14.40 3.00 15.02
CA VAL A 51 -13.49 3.06 16.15
C VAL A 51 -12.11 2.65 15.65
N TYR A 52 -11.10 3.43 16.04
CA TYR A 52 -9.69 3.04 15.91
C TYR A 52 -9.13 2.84 17.30
N GLU A 53 -8.52 1.67 17.50
CA GLU A 53 -7.77 1.35 18.71
C GLU A 53 -6.30 1.18 18.36
N TRP A 54 -5.43 1.82 19.14
CA TRP A 54 -3.98 1.74 18.97
C TRP A 54 -3.36 1.09 20.21
N PHE A 55 -2.42 0.19 19.96
CA PHE A 55 -1.65 -0.49 20.99
C PHE A 55 -0.20 -0.01 20.91
N THR A 56 0.40 0.21 22.07
CA THR A 56 1.78 0.66 22.19
C THR A 56 2.65 -0.44 22.79
N ILE A 57 3.95 -0.37 22.51
CA ILE A 57 4.98 -1.13 23.20
C ILE A 57 5.80 -0.20 24.09
N ASP A 58 6.50 -0.77 25.07
CA ASP A 58 7.53 -0.04 25.81
C ASP A 58 8.65 0.36 24.83
N GLU A 59 9.10 1.61 24.88
CA GLU A 59 10.17 2.11 24.03
C GLU A 59 11.46 1.27 24.15
N ALA A 60 11.75 0.73 25.34
CA ALA A 60 12.90 -0.13 25.56
C ALA A 60 12.81 -1.49 24.83
N LYS A 61 11.63 -1.84 24.30
CA LYS A 61 11.42 -3.03 23.47
C LYS A 61 11.45 -2.75 21.97
N LEU A 62 11.61 -1.50 21.55
CA LEU A 62 11.69 -1.16 20.13
C LEU A 62 13.05 -1.56 19.57
N GLU A 63 13.06 -2.56 18.71
CA GLU A 63 14.23 -3.06 17.99
C GLU A 63 14.30 -2.48 16.57
N HIS A 64 13.15 -2.39 15.89
CA HIS A 64 13.05 -1.92 14.51
C HIS A 64 12.00 -0.81 14.39
N GLU A 65 12.46 0.42 14.13
CA GLU A 65 11.57 1.54 13.85
C GLU A 65 11.04 1.45 12.40
N LEU A 66 9.72 1.42 12.28
CA LEU A 66 9.01 1.30 11.01
C LEU A 66 8.77 2.68 10.39
N GLY A 67 9.04 2.81 9.09
CA GLY A 67 8.61 3.93 8.27
C GLY A 67 7.43 3.53 7.37
N PRO A 68 6.42 4.40 7.16
CA PRO A 68 5.34 4.13 6.24
C PRO A 68 5.79 4.43 4.80
N PHE A 69 5.26 3.69 3.85
CA PHE A 69 5.45 3.97 2.42
C PHE A 69 4.13 3.94 1.66
N VAL A 70 4.15 4.59 0.50
CA VAL A 70 3.13 4.41 -0.54
C VAL A 70 3.80 4.13 -1.88
N TRP A 71 3.35 3.11 -2.58
CA TRP A 71 3.64 2.93 -4.00
C TRP A 71 2.39 3.26 -4.78
N MET A 72 2.50 4.08 -5.81
CA MET A 72 1.37 4.49 -6.62
C MET A 72 1.73 4.48 -8.09
N TYR A 73 0.80 4.01 -8.93
CA TYR A 73 0.91 4.15 -10.38
C TYR A 73 -0.11 5.18 -10.89
N GLN A 74 0.38 6.20 -11.58
CA GLN A 74 -0.39 7.35 -12.06
C GLN A 74 -0.43 7.43 -13.58
N GLY A 75 -1.33 8.27 -14.10
CA GLY A 75 -1.36 8.62 -15.53
C GLY A 75 -1.75 7.47 -16.45
N PHE A 76 -2.60 6.56 -15.97
CA PHE A 76 -3.21 5.51 -16.78
C PHE A 76 -4.61 5.91 -17.27
N GLU A 77 -5.03 5.32 -18.39
CA GLU A 77 -6.40 5.38 -18.91
C GLU A 77 -6.81 3.98 -19.33
N ILE A 78 -7.85 3.43 -18.71
CA ILE A 78 -8.41 2.12 -19.05
C ILE A 78 -9.49 2.33 -20.12
N PRO A 79 -9.30 1.82 -21.35
CA PRO A 79 -10.28 2.02 -22.42
C PRO A 79 -11.66 1.44 -22.08
N PRO A 80 -12.75 1.95 -22.69
CA PRO A 80 -14.07 1.35 -22.55
C PRO A 80 -14.07 -0.14 -22.83
N ARG A 81 -14.77 -0.93 -22.02
CA ARG A 81 -14.94 -2.39 -22.22
C ARG A 81 -13.63 -3.18 -22.39
N ALA A 82 -12.52 -2.69 -21.84
CA ALA A 82 -11.21 -3.30 -22.00
C ALA A 82 -10.58 -3.69 -20.65
N GLU A 83 -9.66 -4.64 -20.72
CA GLU A 83 -8.69 -4.91 -19.66
C GLU A 83 -7.46 -4.00 -19.86
N LEU A 84 -6.87 -3.53 -18.76
CA LEU A 84 -5.56 -2.90 -18.75
C LEU A 84 -4.73 -3.51 -17.62
N LYS A 85 -3.50 -3.89 -17.93
CA LYS A 85 -2.44 -4.14 -16.95
C LYS A 85 -1.36 -3.07 -17.10
N VAL A 86 -1.00 -2.43 -16.00
CA VAL A 86 0.16 -1.55 -15.91
C VAL A 86 1.21 -2.20 -15.02
N THR A 87 2.49 -1.94 -15.31
CA THR A 87 3.62 -2.47 -14.56
C THR A 87 4.68 -1.37 -14.43
N ALA A 88 5.29 -1.28 -13.26
CA ALA A 88 6.40 -0.38 -12.98
C ALA A 88 7.56 -1.11 -12.32
N ASP A 89 8.76 -0.90 -12.84
CA ASP A 89 10.01 -1.30 -12.22
C ASP A 89 10.58 -0.10 -11.44
N CYS A 90 10.76 -0.26 -10.14
CA CYS A 90 11.22 0.77 -9.22
C CYS A 90 12.54 0.32 -8.58
N TYR A 91 13.64 0.89 -9.05
CA TYR A 91 14.99 0.57 -8.59
C TYR A 91 15.27 1.27 -7.26
N LEU A 92 15.53 0.48 -6.22
CA LEU A 92 15.99 1.01 -4.94
C LEU A 92 17.43 1.52 -5.10
N PRO A 93 17.82 2.61 -4.44
CA PRO A 93 19.22 3.01 -4.48
C PRO A 93 20.13 1.97 -3.80
N ASN A 94 21.43 2.01 -4.11
CA ASN A 94 22.38 1.01 -3.60
C ASN A 94 22.54 1.12 -2.07
N ASP A 95 22.82 0.00 -1.40
CA ASP A 95 23.07 -0.07 0.06
C ASP A 95 21.84 0.29 0.92
N HIS A 96 20.71 -0.36 0.65
CA HIS A 96 19.43 -0.10 1.34
C HIS A 96 18.80 -1.38 1.88
N PRO A 97 18.98 -1.66 3.19
CA PRO A 97 18.40 -2.84 3.82
C PRO A 97 16.90 -2.62 4.08
N THR A 98 16.08 -2.66 3.03
CA THR A 98 14.64 -2.40 3.10
C THR A 98 13.88 -3.69 3.40
N HIS A 99 13.14 -3.71 4.49
CA HIS A 99 12.39 -4.88 4.94
C HIS A 99 10.91 -4.53 5.11
N ILE A 100 10.04 -5.06 4.27
CA ILE A 100 8.60 -4.74 4.31
C ILE A 100 7.89 -5.68 5.28
N VAL A 101 7.15 -5.12 6.24
CA VAL A 101 6.41 -5.89 7.25
C VAL A 101 4.91 -5.93 6.97
N THR A 102 4.38 -4.96 6.22
CA THR A 102 2.98 -4.97 5.78
C THR A 102 2.84 -4.38 4.39
N ALA A 103 1.89 -4.90 3.61
CA ALA A 103 1.43 -4.31 2.36
C ALA A 103 -0.10 -4.29 2.34
N LEU A 104 -0.68 -3.15 1.99
CA LEU A 104 -2.10 -2.92 1.78
C LEU A 104 -2.31 -2.45 0.35
N PRO A 105 -2.58 -3.37 -0.59
CA PRO A 105 -3.11 -3.07 -1.91
C PRO A 105 -4.34 -2.18 -1.84
N HIS A 106 -4.48 -1.26 -2.77
CA HIS A 106 -5.61 -0.35 -2.86
C HIS A 106 -6.00 -0.13 -4.32
N MET A 107 -7.22 -0.56 -4.64
CA MET A 107 -7.87 -0.45 -5.94
C MET A 107 -9.38 -0.22 -5.72
N HIS A 108 -10.10 0.28 -6.72
CA HIS A 108 -11.55 0.37 -6.71
C HIS A 108 -12.19 -0.81 -7.46
N ARG A 109 -13.52 -0.77 -7.65
CA ARG A 109 -14.39 -1.86 -8.08
C ARG A 109 -13.94 -2.63 -9.33
N LEU A 110 -13.18 -2.01 -10.23
CA LEU A 110 -12.71 -2.61 -11.47
C LEU A 110 -11.38 -3.35 -11.30
N GLY A 111 -10.69 -3.21 -10.16
CA GLY A 111 -9.46 -3.90 -9.84
C GLY A 111 -9.62 -5.42 -9.85
N ARG A 112 -8.68 -6.11 -10.50
CA ARG A 112 -8.64 -7.56 -10.67
C ARG A 112 -7.34 -8.20 -10.20
N GLY A 113 -6.32 -7.39 -9.94
CA GLY A 113 -5.08 -7.89 -9.39
C GLY A 113 -4.13 -6.75 -9.06
N LEU A 114 -3.41 -6.91 -7.95
CA LEU A 114 -2.23 -6.11 -7.63
C LEU A 114 -1.13 -7.06 -7.18
N GLU A 115 -0.01 -7.03 -7.90
CA GLU A 115 1.12 -7.95 -7.68
C GLU A 115 2.39 -7.14 -7.43
N ALA A 116 3.28 -7.66 -6.58
CA ALA A 116 4.65 -7.17 -6.48
C ALA A 116 5.67 -8.32 -6.43
N THR A 117 6.78 -8.13 -7.13
CA THR A 117 7.87 -9.09 -7.29
C THR A 117 9.22 -8.44 -7.04
N TYR A 118 10.23 -9.25 -6.69
CA TYR A 118 11.61 -8.77 -6.60
C TYR A 118 12.12 -8.38 -7.99
N LEU A 119 12.74 -7.19 -8.09
CA LEU A 119 13.46 -6.75 -9.29
C LEU A 119 14.94 -7.04 -9.09
N GLY A 120 15.54 -7.83 -9.99
CA GLY A 120 16.94 -8.22 -9.88
C GLY A 120 17.24 -9.11 -8.66
N GLY A 121 18.54 -9.33 -8.39
CA GLY A 121 18.96 -10.15 -7.25
C GLY A 121 18.70 -11.66 -7.39
N PRO A 122 18.90 -12.43 -6.30
CA PRO A 122 18.76 -13.88 -6.29
C PRO A 122 17.30 -14.37 -6.43
N PHE A 123 16.32 -13.54 -6.04
CA PHE A 123 14.89 -13.87 -6.08
C PHE A 123 14.16 -13.18 -7.24
N ALA A 124 14.89 -12.74 -8.28
CA ALA A 124 14.34 -11.95 -9.39
C ALA A 124 13.07 -12.58 -9.99
N GLY A 125 11.99 -11.80 -10.00
CA GLY A 125 10.67 -12.22 -10.52
C GLY A 125 9.83 -13.04 -9.55
N GLU A 126 10.35 -13.45 -8.40
CA GLU A 126 9.53 -14.09 -7.36
C GLU A 126 8.54 -13.10 -6.76
N ARG A 127 7.33 -13.57 -6.48
CA ARG A 127 6.22 -12.75 -5.99
C ARG A 127 6.19 -12.76 -4.48
N PHE A 128 6.16 -11.57 -3.88
CA PHE A 128 5.94 -11.40 -2.44
C PHE A 128 4.59 -10.75 -2.12
N LEU A 129 3.90 -10.17 -3.12
CA LEU A 129 2.53 -9.67 -2.98
C LEU A 129 1.66 -10.21 -4.11
N ASP A 130 0.55 -10.84 -3.74
CA ASP A 130 -0.44 -11.38 -4.66
C ASP A 130 -1.85 -11.05 -4.18
N SER A 131 -2.35 -9.90 -4.60
CA SER A 131 -3.71 -9.47 -4.29
C SER A 131 -4.62 -9.69 -5.47
N ARG A 132 -5.82 -10.21 -5.20
CA ARG A 132 -6.91 -10.31 -6.17
C ARG A 132 -7.54 -8.96 -6.57
N GLY A 133 -6.99 -7.85 -6.07
CA GLY A 133 -7.48 -6.50 -6.32
C GLY A 133 -8.59 -6.11 -5.35
N TYR A 134 -9.73 -5.66 -5.87
CA TYR A 134 -10.82 -5.13 -5.04
C TYR A 134 -11.59 -6.24 -4.31
N ALA A 135 -11.51 -6.22 -2.98
CA ALA A 135 -12.02 -7.28 -2.10
C ALA A 135 -12.60 -6.73 -0.78
N PRO A 136 -13.71 -5.97 -0.83
CA PRO A 136 -14.28 -5.28 0.33
C PRO A 136 -14.74 -6.22 1.46
N ASP A 137 -15.06 -7.47 1.15
CA ASP A 137 -15.60 -8.43 2.13
C ASP A 137 -14.53 -9.29 2.81
N GLU A 138 -13.28 -9.27 2.33
CA GLU A 138 -12.21 -10.17 2.84
C GLU A 138 -11.00 -9.41 3.40
N GLY A 139 -10.88 -8.11 3.14
CA GLY A 139 -9.65 -7.38 3.43
C GLY A 139 -8.54 -7.72 2.43
N VAL A 140 -7.59 -6.82 2.25
CA VAL A 140 -6.41 -7.04 1.39
C VAL A 140 -5.10 -6.78 2.10
N LEU A 141 -5.12 -6.43 3.39
CA LEU A 141 -3.93 -6.28 4.20
C LEU A 141 -3.15 -7.59 4.27
N VAL A 142 -1.89 -7.53 3.87
CA VAL A 142 -0.90 -8.60 4.01
C VAL A 142 0.09 -8.21 5.09
N GLN A 143 0.40 -9.16 5.97
CA GLN A 143 1.38 -9.03 7.03
C GLN A 143 2.49 -10.06 6.82
N TYR A 144 3.74 -9.64 6.94
CA TYR A 144 4.91 -10.46 6.66
C TYR A 144 5.66 -10.81 7.94
N GLU A 145 5.75 -12.11 8.22
CA GLU A 145 6.55 -12.68 9.31
C GLU A 145 7.17 -14.00 8.79
N PRO A 146 8.45 -14.01 8.36
CA PRO A 146 9.42 -12.91 8.38
C PRO A 146 9.09 -11.79 7.36
N ALA A 147 9.70 -10.61 7.53
CA ALA A 147 9.59 -9.50 6.61
C ALA A 147 10.08 -9.85 5.18
N VAL A 148 9.55 -9.17 4.17
CA VAL A 148 10.08 -9.23 2.80
C VAL A 148 11.39 -8.46 2.77
N ASP A 149 12.50 -9.16 2.58
CA ASP A 149 13.84 -8.59 2.53
C ASP A 149 14.23 -8.20 1.09
N LEU A 150 14.33 -6.91 0.82
CA LEU A 150 14.74 -6.37 -0.48
C LEU A 150 16.24 -6.02 -0.54
N THR A 151 17.04 -6.38 0.47
CA THR A 151 18.46 -6.00 0.57
C THR A 151 19.30 -6.50 -0.61
N GLU A 152 19.01 -7.69 -1.11
CA GLU A 152 19.71 -8.29 -2.25
C GLU A 152 19.00 -8.06 -3.61
N ALA A 153 17.91 -7.29 -3.63
CA ALA A 153 17.20 -6.94 -4.85
C ALA A 153 17.70 -5.58 -5.40
N ASP A 154 17.65 -5.41 -6.72
CA ASP A 154 17.86 -4.11 -7.35
C ASP A 154 16.67 -3.16 -7.10
N GLY A 155 15.52 -3.73 -6.72
CA GLY A 155 14.33 -3.00 -6.29
C GLY A 155 13.09 -3.88 -6.28
N LEU A 156 11.98 -3.32 -6.75
CA LEU A 156 10.72 -4.05 -6.90
C LEU A 156 10.02 -3.73 -8.21
N THR A 157 9.28 -4.71 -8.71
CA THR A 157 8.31 -4.52 -9.77
C THR A 157 6.92 -4.63 -9.17
N PHE A 158 6.03 -3.70 -9.45
CA PHE A 158 4.62 -3.85 -9.07
C PHE A 158 3.70 -3.61 -10.27
N SER A 159 2.54 -4.26 -10.25
CA SER A 159 1.58 -4.20 -11.34
C SER A 159 0.15 -4.17 -10.84
N CYS A 160 -0.72 -3.53 -11.61
CA CYS A 160 -2.15 -3.44 -11.37
C CYS A 160 -2.91 -3.84 -12.62
N THR A 161 -3.93 -4.68 -12.45
CA THR A 161 -4.82 -5.14 -13.53
C THR A 161 -6.24 -4.71 -13.22
N TRP A 162 -6.93 -4.15 -14.22
CA TRP A 162 -8.34 -3.77 -14.13
C TRP A 162 -9.14 -4.28 -15.31
N GLN A 163 -10.44 -4.49 -15.09
CA GLN A 163 -11.41 -4.73 -16.16
C GLN A 163 -12.44 -3.60 -16.18
N ASN A 164 -12.34 -2.71 -17.16
CA ASN A 164 -13.35 -1.67 -17.35
C ASN A 164 -14.65 -2.27 -17.89
N THR A 165 -15.72 -2.11 -17.12
CA THR A 165 -17.08 -2.57 -17.47
C THR A 165 -17.97 -1.46 -18.02
N PHE A 166 -17.47 -0.23 -18.14
CA PHE A 166 -18.21 0.94 -18.61
C PHE A 166 -17.98 1.18 -20.12
N ASP A 167 -18.86 1.98 -20.71
CA ASP A 167 -18.76 2.46 -22.11
C ASP A 167 -17.97 3.77 -22.26
N ARG A 168 -17.22 4.15 -21.22
CA ARG A 168 -16.36 5.34 -21.18
C ARG A 168 -14.98 4.97 -20.63
N PRO A 169 -13.93 5.74 -20.96
CA PRO A 169 -12.63 5.55 -20.33
C PRO A 169 -12.73 5.78 -18.81
N ILE A 170 -11.87 5.05 -18.10
CA ILE A 170 -11.65 5.19 -16.66
C ILE A 170 -10.21 5.67 -16.46
N VAL A 171 -10.03 6.69 -15.63
CA VAL A 171 -8.72 7.28 -15.32
C VAL A 171 -8.41 7.10 -13.84
N GLU A 172 -7.24 7.59 -13.42
CA GLU A 172 -6.89 7.71 -12.02
C GLU A 172 -7.86 8.65 -11.26
N GLY A 173 -8.35 8.23 -10.09
CA GLY A 173 -9.10 9.09 -9.17
C GLY A 173 -10.19 8.38 -8.36
N ASP A 174 -11.01 9.17 -7.67
CA ASP A 174 -12.08 8.71 -6.79
C ASP A 174 -13.38 8.35 -7.53
N GLY A 175 -14.32 7.69 -6.82
CA GLY A 175 -15.66 7.39 -7.32
C GLY A 175 -15.66 6.21 -8.30
N ASP A 176 -16.16 6.43 -9.51
CA ASP A 176 -16.13 5.41 -10.59
C ASP A 176 -14.74 5.27 -11.25
N ASN A 177 -13.80 6.17 -10.92
CA ASN A 177 -12.42 6.09 -11.39
C ASN A 177 -11.63 5.04 -10.60
N GLU A 178 -10.37 4.82 -10.97
CA GLU A 178 -9.56 3.75 -10.40
C GLU A 178 -8.29 4.25 -9.72
N MET A 179 -7.70 3.38 -8.91
CA MET A 179 -6.44 3.61 -8.22
C MET A 179 -5.56 2.36 -8.31
N CYS A 180 -4.25 2.57 -8.31
CA CYS A 180 -3.22 1.54 -8.19
C CYS A 180 -2.28 1.97 -7.08
N MET A 181 -2.53 1.53 -5.85
CA MET A 181 -1.71 1.90 -4.71
C MET A 181 -1.37 0.72 -3.83
N VAL A 182 -0.22 0.78 -3.17
CA VAL A 182 0.16 -0.08 -2.05
C VAL A 182 0.59 0.82 -0.91
N PHE A 183 -0.13 0.76 0.21
CA PHE A 183 0.32 1.37 1.47
C PHE A 183 1.05 0.31 2.29
N GLY A 184 2.00 0.70 3.12
CA GLY A 184 2.66 -0.28 3.96
C GLY A 184 3.65 0.32 4.93
N TYR A 185 4.37 -0.58 5.57
CA TYR A 185 5.41 -0.29 6.54
C TYR A 185 6.65 -1.11 6.23
N ALA A 186 7.80 -0.47 6.33
CA ALA A 186 9.09 -1.11 6.19
C ALA A 186 10.09 -0.60 7.23
N TRP A 187 11.17 -1.34 7.45
CA TRP A 187 12.30 -0.90 8.28
C TRP A 187 13.63 -1.05 7.53
N PRO A 188 14.66 -0.27 7.93
CA PRO A 188 14.60 0.82 8.90
C PRO A 188 13.80 2.04 8.36
N PHE A 189 13.35 2.90 9.28
CA PHE A 189 12.44 4.01 9.00
C PHE A 189 12.80 4.85 7.76
N ASP A 190 14.07 5.23 7.62
CA ASP A 190 14.56 6.07 6.52
C ASP A 190 14.74 5.31 5.19
N LYS A 191 14.49 3.99 5.20
CA LYS A 191 14.50 3.10 4.03
C LYS A 191 13.12 2.58 3.66
N ALA A 192 12.05 3.09 4.29
CA ALA A 192 10.70 2.91 3.80
C ALA A 192 10.46 3.80 2.58
N TYR A 193 10.89 3.35 1.40
CA TYR A 193 10.78 4.13 0.16
C TYR A 193 9.35 4.11 -0.39
N SER A 194 8.81 5.31 -0.62
CA SER A 194 7.62 5.52 -1.43
C SER A 194 7.99 5.57 -2.91
N ALA A 195 7.06 5.20 -3.78
CA ALA A 195 7.25 5.14 -5.23
C ALA A 195 6.08 5.84 -5.95
N ILE A 196 6.40 6.73 -6.89
CA ILE A 196 5.44 7.32 -7.82
C ILE A 196 5.82 6.87 -9.21
N ALA A 197 5.05 5.93 -9.74
CA ALA A 197 5.23 5.36 -11.07
C ALA A 197 4.28 5.99 -12.09
N SER A 198 4.73 6.02 -13.33
CA SER A 198 3.95 6.38 -14.51
C SER A 198 4.47 5.59 -15.72
N PRO A 199 3.85 5.66 -16.90
CA PRO A 199 4.36 4.95 -18.07
C PRO A 199 5.85 5.22 -18.32
N GLY A 200 6.67 4.17 -18.19
CA GLY A 200 8.12 4.20 -18.42
C GLY A 200 8.97 4.91 -17.35
N ASN A 201 8.41 5.25 -16.18
CA ASN A 201 9.14 5.94 -15.12
C ASN A 201 8.70 5.48 -13.72
N CYS A 202 9.65 5.42 -12.78
CA CYS A 202 9.35 5.26 -11.36
C CYS A 202 10.27 6.18 -10.54
N LEU A 203 9.66 7.15 -9.85
CA LEU A 203 10.35 8.03 -8.93
C LEU A 203 10.27 7.47 -7.52
N LEU A 204 11.42 7.26 -6.87
CA LEU A 204 11.47 6.93 -5.46
C LEU A 204 11.58 8.18 -4.59
N LEU A 205 10.87 8.14 -3.47
CA LEU A 205 10.87 9.16 -2.44
C LEU A 205 11.22 8.48 -1.11
N ALA A 206 12.36 8.85 -0.53
CA ALA A 206 12.71 8.40 0.80
C ALA A 206 11.75 8.99 1.84
N THR A 207 11.49 8.24 2.91
CA THR A 207 10.80 8.80 4.08
C THR A 207 11.72 9.85 4.72
N PRO A 208 11.29 11.11 4.87
CA PRO A 208 12.10 12.13 5.53
C PRO A 208 12.39 11.67 6.96
N PRO A 209 13.61 11.86 7.49
CA PRO A 209 13.90 11.52 8.87
C PRO A 209 12.92 12.23 9.80
N PRO A 210 12.54 11.59 10.94
CA PRO A 210 11.67 12.24 11.89
C PRO A 210 12.38 13.50 12.41
N SER A 211 11.70 14.65 12.32
CA SER A 211 12.18 15.94 12.84
C SER A 211 12.16 15.97 14.37
#